data_AF-F9FNF9-F1
#
_entry.id   AF-F9FNF9-F1
#
_cell.length_a   1.000
_cell.length_b   1.000
_cell.length_c   1.000
_cell.angle_alpha   90.00
_cell.angle_beta   90.00
_cell.angle_gamma   90.00
#
_symmetry.space_group_name_H-M   'P 1'
#
loop_
_entity.id
_entity.type
_entity.pdbx_description
1 polymer ?
#
loop_
_entity_poly.entity_id
_entity_poly.type
_entity_poly.pdbx_seq_one_letter_code
_entity_poly.pdbx_strand_id
1 'polypeptide(L)'
;MPEFNSEACPKKLGRRQEGMQSRRDWIPKSRKLSDLEEQTIIEFILDLDSRGFPPRLRGVEDMANRLLADRDEPPVGKRWASNFVKRHKELETRFFRRYNYQRARCEDPTIIRDWFRLMENTIAKYGIQLDDIYNFDETGFMMGVIASGMVVT
;
A
#
# COMPACT_ATOMS: atom_id res chain seq x y z
N MET A 1 -38.54 -37.86 2.04
CA MET A 1 -37.51 -36.99 1.44
C MET A 1 -38.12 -35.62 1.25
N PRO A 2 -37.56 -34.53 1.78
CA PRO A 2 -38.12 -33.20 1.59
C PRO A 2 -37.46 -32.49 0.40
N GLU A 3 -38.31 -31.95 -0.47
CA GLU A 3 -37.94 -31.08 -1.59
C GLU A 3 -37.46 -29.72 -1.07
N PHE A 4 -36.26 -29.32 -1.47
CA PHE A 4 -35.67 -28.02 -1.15
C PHE A 4 -36.26 -26.96 -2.08
N ASN A 5 -37.40 -26.37 -1.71
CA ASN A 5 -37.92 -25.19 -2.40
C ASN A 5 -37.13 -23.94 -1.97
N SER A 6 -36.17 -23.54 -2.80
CA SER A 6 -35.50 -22.25 -2.67
C SER A 6 -36.44 -21.14 -3.14
N GLU A 7 -37.30 -20.65 -2.24
CA GLU A 7 -38.09 -19.44 -2.49
C GLU A 7 -37.19 -18.21 -2.57
N ALA A 8 -36.74 -17.88 -3.78
CA ALA A 8 -36.13 -16.59 -4.05
C ALA A 8 -37.21 -15.50 -3.99
N CYS A 9 -37.08 -14.59 -3.02
CA CYS A 9 -38.03 -13.49 -2.80
C CYS A 9 -38.34 -12.70 -4.09
N PRO A 10 -39.61 -12.56 -4.51
CA PRO A 10 -40.00 -12.00 -5.82
C PRO A 10 -39.52 -10.55 -6.04
N LYS A 11 -39.36 -9.77 -4.96
CA LYS A 11 -38.79 -8.41 -5.01
C LYS A 11 -37.34 -8.37 -5.50
N LYS A 12 -36.58 -9.46 -5.36
CA LYS A 12 -35.18 -9.56 -5.81
C LYS A 12 -35.07 -9.89 -7.31
N LEU A 13 -36.05 -10.60 -7.87
CA LEU A 13 -36.10 -10.94 -9.29
C LEU A 13 -36.54 -9.73 -10.14
N GLY A 14 -37.55 -8.98 -9.69
CA GLY A 14 -38.00 -7.77 -10.40
C GLY A 14 -36.88 -6.73 -10.59
N ARG A 15 -36.08 -6.48 -9.54
CA ARG A 15 -34.93 -5.57 -9.65
C ARG A 15 -33.85 -6.03 -10.63
N ARG A 16 -33.68 -7.35 -10.82
CA ARG A 16 -32.73 -7.90 -11.82
C ARG A 16 -33.27 -7.74 -13.24
N GLN A 17 -34.57 -7.91 -13.45
CA GLN A 17 -35.21 -7.61 -14.75
C GLN A 17 -35.13 -6.12 -15.10
N GLU A 18 -35.13 -5.23 -14.11
CA GLU A 18 -34.89 -3.78 -14.27
C GLU A 18 -33.40 -3.42 -14.43
N GLY A 19 -32.50 -4.41 -14.53
CA GLY A 19 -31.06 -4.19 -14.75
C GLY A 19 -30.25 -3.80 -13.51
N MET A 20 -30.82 -3.83 -12.30
CA MET A 20 -30.03 -3.63 -11.08
C MET A 20 -29.14 -4.84 -10.82
N GLN A 21 -27.83 -4.61 -10.85
CA GLN A 21 -26.82 -5.59 -10.47
C GLN A 21 -26.98 -6.04 -9.02
N SER A 22 -26.59 -7.30 -8.75
CA SER A 22 -26.64 -7.82 -7.39
C SER A 22 -25.67 -7.05 -6.50
N ARG A 23 -25.99 -6.93 -5.21
CA ARG A 23 -25.08 -6.29 -4.23
C ARG A 23 -23.69 -6.91 -4.17
N ARG A 24 -23.53 -8.17 -4.63
CA ARG A 24 -22.23 -8.85 -4.73
C ARG A 24 -21.41 -8.37 -5.92
N ASP A 25 -22.08 -7.98 -7.00
CA ASP A 25 -21.46 -7.50 -8.25
C ASP A 25 -21.37 -5.97 -8.30
N TRP A 26 -21.96 -5.29 -7.31
CA TRP A 26 -21.92 -3.84 -7.16
C TRP A 26 -20.52 -3.37 -6.75
N ILE A 27 -19.82 -2.71 -7.66
CA ILE A 27 -18.58 -2.00 -7.33
C ILE A 27 -18.97 -0.80 -6.44
N PRO A 28 -18.54 -0.78 -5.16
CA PRO A 28 -18.89 0.33 -4.30
C PRO A 28 -18.28 1.62 -4.86
N LYS A 29 -19.00 2.74 -4.78
CA LYS A 29 -18.49 4.06 -5.24
C LYS A 29 -17.17 4.49 -4.56
N SER A 30 -16.74 3.78 -3.52
CA SER A 30 -15.44 3.95 -2.87
C SER A 30 -14.27 3.32 -3.64
N ARG A 31 -14.54 2.42 -4.59
CA ARG A 31 -13.57 1.91 -5.57
C ARG A 31 -13.48 2.91 -6.72
N LYS A 32 -12.57 3.86 -6.55
CA LYS A 32 -12.21 4.89 -7.55
C LYS A 32 -11.31 4.35 -8.66
N LEU A 33 -10.58 3.27 -8.38
CA LEU A 33 -9.64 2.63 -9.29
C LEU A 33 -10.20 1.29 -9.79
N SER A 34 -9.77 0.90 -10.98
CA SER A 34 -10.00 -0.43 -11.56
C SER A 34 -9.19 -1.51 -10.84
N ASP A 35 -9.55 -2.78 -11.02
CA ASP A 35 -8.83 -3.90 -10.40
C ASP A 35 -7.35 -3.94 -10.82
N LEU A 36 -7.04 -3.59 -12.07
CA LEU A 36 -5.66 -3.54 -12.58
C LEU A 36 -4.84 -2.42 -11.93
N GLU A 37 -5.43 -1.24 -11.77
CA GLU A 37 -4.79 -0.11 -11.10
C GLU A 37 -4.57 -0.40 -9.61
N GLU A 38 -5.56 -1.00 -8.93
CA GLU A 38 -5.40 -1.46 -7.54
C GLU A 38 -4.26 -2.48 -7.43
N GLN A 39 -4.20 -3.48 -8.33
CA GLN A 39 -3.14 -4.50 -8.33
C GLN A 39 -1.75 -3.89 -8.56
N THR A 40 -1.62 -2.95 -9.49
CA THR A 40 -0.36 -2.26 -9.78
C THR A 40 0.14 -1.51 -8.54
N ILE A 41 -0.76 -0.84 -7.81
CA ILE A 41 -0.40 -0.15 -6.56
C ILE A 41 0.07 -1.17 -5.50
N ILE A 42 -0.58 -2.32 -5.37
CA ILE A 42 -0.19 -3.37 -4.41
C ILE A 42 1.20 -3.88 -4.72
N GLU A 43 1.47 -4.27 -5.97
CA GLU A 43 2.77 -4.77 -6.40
C GLU A 43 3.87 -3.74 -6.15
N PHE A 44 3.59 -2.46 -6.41
CA PHE A 44 4.54 -1.39 -6.15
C PHE A 44 4.78 -1.14 -4.66
N ILE A 45 3.75 -1.27 -3.80
CA ILE A 45 3.93 -1.20 -2.34
C ILE A 45 4.81 -2.35 -1.85
N LEU A 46 4.57 -3.57 -2.32
CA LEU A 46 5.36 -4.75 -1.94
C LEU A 46 6.82 -4.65 -2.43
N ASP A 47 7.03 -4.13 -3.65
CA ASP A 47 8.37 -3.87 -4.17
C ASP A 47 9.09 -2.78 -3.35
N LEU A 48 8.38 -1.72 -2.92
CA LEU A 48 8.93 -0.71 -2.00
C LEU A 48 9.28 -1.28 -0.62
N ASP A 49 8.40 -2.11 -0.04
CA ASP A 49 8.66 -2.76 1.25
C ASP A 49 9.87 -3.71 1.15
N SER A 50 9.98 -4.47 0.07
CA SER A 50 11.13 -5.36 -0.18
C SER A 50 12.47 -4.62 -0.25
N ARG A 51 12.45 -3.34 -0.65
CA ARG A 51 13.61 -2.44 -0.70
C ARG A 51 13.89 -1.73 0.64
N GLY A 52 13.07 -1.98 1.66
CA GLY A 52 13.18 -1.32 2.97
C GLY A 52 12.61 0.10 3.00
N PHE A 53 11.81 0.50 2.01
CA PHE A 53 11.20 1.83 1.91
C PHE A 53 9.66 1.77 1.86
N PRO A 54 8.99 1.15 2.86
CA PRO A 54 7.55 1.01 2.82
C PRO A 54 6.84 2.38 2.80
N PRO A 55 5.87 2.59 1.89
CA PRO A 55 5.22 3.88 1.73
C PRO A 55 4.31 4.20 2.92
N ARG A 56 4.15 5.49 3.22
CA ARG A 56 3.11 5.94 4.17
C ARG A 56 1.74 5.91 3.50
N LEU A 57 0.66 5.95 4.29
CA LEU A 57 -0.71 6.08 3.77
C LEU A 57 -0.88 7.26 2.80
N ARG A 58 -0.21 8.40 3.07
CA ARG A 58 -0.19 9.54 2.16
C ARG A 58 0.49 9.22 0.83
N GLY A 59 1.58 8.44 0.85
CA GLY A 59 2.24 7.98 -0.37
C GLY A 59 1.31 7.09 -1.20
N VAL A 60 0.53 6.22 -0.56
CA VAL A 60 -0.50 5.40 -1.23
C VAL A 60 -1.60 6.26 -1.85
N GLU A 61 -2.02 7.32 -1.15
CA GLU A 61 -2.94 8.32 -1.67
C GLU A 61 -2.37 9.06 -2.89
N ASP A 62 -1.11 9.50 -2.82
CA ASP A 62 -0.42 10.22 -3.88
C ASP A 62 -0.28 9.34 -5.15
N MET A 63 0.03 8.05 -4.99
CA MET A 63 0.09 7.08 -6.10
C MET A 63 -1.26 6.93 -6.80
N ALA A 64 -2.34 6.77 -6.02
CA ALA A 64 -3.69 6.69 -6.57
C ALA A 64 -4.11 8.00 -7.26
N ASN A 65 -3.78 9.15 -6.67
CA ASN A 65 -4.10 10.45 -7.24
C ASN A 65 -3.33 10.73 -8.54
N ARG A 66 -2.11 10.23 -8.71
CA ARG A 66 -1.38 10.32 -9.99
C ARG A 66 -2.12 9.58 -11.10
N LEU A 67 -2.54 8.34 -10.85
CA LEU A 67 -3.32 7.56 -11.82
C LEU A 67 -4.65 8.23 -12.18
N LEU A 68 -5.31 8.86 -11.19
CA LEU A 68 -6.55 9.61 -11.44
C LEU A 68 -6.30 10.92 -12.21
N ALA A 69 -5.20 11.61 -11.94
CA ALA A 69 -4.83 12.83 -12.66
C ALA A 69 -4.56 12.54 -14.15
N ASP A 70 -3.92 11.41 -14.46
CA ASP A 70 -3.71 10.97 -15.85
C ASP A 70 -5.04 10.70 -16.59
N ARG A 71 -6.12 10.45 -15.84
CA ARG A 71 -7.48 10.22 -16.36
C ARG A 71 -8.39 11.44 -16.28
N ASP A 72 -7.86 12.59 -15.84
CA ASP A 72 -8.62 13.83 -15.56
C ASP A 72 -9.78 13.62 -14.56
N GLU A 73 -9.59 12.71 -13.59
CA GLU A 73 -10.57 12.39 -12.56
C GLU A 73 -10.25 13.09 -11.23
N PRO A 74 -11.26 13.44 -10.41
CA PRO A 74 -11.04 14.10 -9.14
C PRO A 74 -10.35 13.16 -8.14
N PRO A 75 -9.52 13.71 -7.23
CA PRO A 75 -8.70 12.93 -6.31
C PRO A 75 -9.51 11.98 -5.41
N VAL A 76 -8.81 11.03 -4.81
CA VAL A 76 -9.40 10.12 -3.84
C VAL A 76 -9.80 10.86 -2.57
N GLY A 77 -10.79 10.33 -1.84
CA GLY A 77 -11.21 10.91 -0.57
C GLY A 77 -10.24 10.61 0.57
N LYS A 78 -10.25 11.42 1.63
CA LYS A 78 -9.35 11.31 2.81
C LYS A 78 -9.28 9.93 3.48
N ARG A 79 -10.34 9.11 3.37
CA ARG A 79 -10.39 7.76 3.96
C ARG A 79 -10.09 6.66 2.94
N TRP A 80 -9.75 7.01 1.71
CA TRP A 80 -9.56 6.04 0.64
C TRP A 80 -8.35 5.15 0.91
N ALA A 81 -7.18 5.72 1.23
CA ALA A 81 -5.96 4.95 1.46
C ALA A 81 -6.10 3.97 2.65
N SER A 82 -6.72 4.39 3.74
CA SER A 82 -6.96 3.51 4.90
C SER A 82 -7.98 2.42 4.60
N ASN A 83 -9.01 2.71 3.79
CA ASN A 83 -9.96 1.70 3.34
C ASN A 83 -9.32 0.76 2.31
N PHE A 84 -8.44 1.24 1.45
CA PHE A 84 -7.69 0.44 0.48
C PHE A 84 -6.88 -0.63 1.20
N VAL A 85 -6.03 -0.25 2.15
CA VAL A 85 -5.25 -1.22 2.95
C VAL A 85 -6.17 -2.21 3.69
N LYS A 86 -7.29 -1.75 4.26
CA LYS A 86 -8.26 -2.66 4.92
C LYS A 86 -8.94 -3.66 3.98
N ARG A 87 -9.05 -3.36 2.68
CA ARG A 87 -9.67 -4.27 1.70
C ARG A 87 -8.71 -5.36 1.24
N HIS A 88 -7.43 -5.06 1.14
CA HIS A 88 -6.42 -5.97 0.63
C HIS A 88 -5.68 -6.64 1.79
N LYS A 89 -5.94 -7.94 2.00
CA LYS A 89 -5.32 -8.72 3.09
C LYS A 89 -3.80 -8.89 2.95
N GLU A 90 -3.28 -8.60 1.77
CA GLU A 90 -1.84 -8.61 1.47
C GLU A 90 -1.11 -7.41 2.08
N LEU A 91 -1.84 -6.34 2.42
CA LEU A 91 -1.27 -5.12 2.96
C LEU A 91 -1.65 -4.96 4.43
N GLU A 92 -0.66 -4.62 5.25
CA GLU A 92 -0.82 -4.28 6.66
C GLU A 92 -0.25 -2.90 6.95
N THR A 93 -0.88 -2.17 7.88
CA THR A 93 -0.30 -0.94 8.40
C THR A 93 0.58 -1.25 9.60
N ARG A 94 1.88 -0.91 9.52
CA ARG A 94 2.83 -1.05 10.63
C ARG A 94 3.17 0.31 11.23
N PHE A 95 3.17 0.37 12.56
CA PHE A 95 3.54 1.58 13.29
C PHE A 95 5.00 1.50 13.73
N PHE A 96 5.81 2.48 13.34
CA PHE A 96 7.16 2.63 13.85
C PHE A 96 7.20 3.75 14.89
N ARG A 97 7.91 3.50 15.98
CA ARG A 97 8.08 4.45 17.09
C ARG A 97 9.41 5.18 16.95
N ARG A 98 9.44 6.41 17.47
CA ARG A 98 10.66 7.19 17.67
C ARG A 98 11.76 6.30 18.28
N TYR A 99 12.91 6.35 17.64
CA TYR A 99 14.06 5.52 17.95
C TYR A 99 14.48 5.75 19.41
N ASN A 100 14.45 4.68 20.20
CA ASN A 100 14.69 4.74 21.64
C ASN A 100 16.17 4.46 21.88
N TYR A 101 16.90 5.35 22.57
CA TYR A 101 18.36 5.26 22.74
C TYR A 101 18.84 3.91 23.31
N GLN A 102 18.00 3.25 24.12
CA GLN A 102 18.30 1.91 24.65
C GLN A 102 18.34 0.81 23.58
N ARG A 103 17.64 0.96 22.44
CA ARG A 103 17.71 0.02 21.31
C ARG A 103 19.03 0.12 20.53
N ALA A 104 19.65 1.30 20.49
CA ALA A 104 20.96 1.49 19.86
C ALA A 104 22.07 0.63 20.50
N ARG A 105 21.93 0.33 21.80
CA ARG A 105 22.87 -0.54 22.54
C ARG A 105 22.62 -2.03 22.31
N CYS A 106 21.51 -2.39 21.69
CA CYS A 106 21.09 -3.77 21.44
C CYS A 106 20.90 -4.04 19.95
N GLU A 107 21.59 -3.30 19.08
CA GLU A 107 21.55 -3.59 17.64
C GLU A 107 22.18 -4.96 17.39
N ASP A 108 21.39 -5.85 16.80
CA ASP A 108 21.83 -7.18 16.43
C ASP A 108 22.74 -7.07 15.20
N PRO A 109 24.01 -7.53 15.27
CA PRO A 109 24.93 -7.51 14.14
C PRO A 109 24.38 -8.20 12.89
N THR A 110 23.45 -9.15 13.05
CA THR A 110 22.80 -9.84 11.93
C THR A 110 21.87 -8.91 11.15
N ILE A 111 21.04 -8.12 11.85
CA ILE A 111 20.12 -7.15 11.24
C ILE A 111 20.90 -6.11 10.43
N ILE A 112 22.01 -5.61 10.98
CA ILE A 112 22.87 -4.65 10.29
C ILE A 112 23.47 -5.26 9.02
N ARG A 113 23.99 -6.49 9.11
CA ARG A 113 24.56 -7.21 7.96
C ARG A 113 23.54 -7.48 6.87
N ASP A 114 22.34 -7.91 7.25
CA ASP A 114 21.27 -8.18 6.29
C ASP A 114 20.81 -6.90 5.60
N TRP A 115 20.81 -5.76 6.29
CA TRP A 115 20.54 -4.46 5.67
C TRP A 115 21.60 -4.09 4.62
N PHE A 116 22.89 -4.21 4.94
CA PHE A 116 23.95 -3.96 3.96
C PHE A 116 23.86 -4.89 2.75
N ARG A 117 23.56 -6.18 2.97
CA ARG A 117 23.33 -7.14 1.87
C ARG A 117 22.15 -6.74 0.99
N LEU A 118 21.05 -6.27 1.58
CA LEU A 118 19.91 -5.75 0.82
C LEU A 118 20.31 -4.54 -0.04
N MET A 119 21.12 -3.63 0.53
CA MET A 119 21.65 -2.47 -0.19
C MET A 119 22.50 -2.88 -1.40
N GLU A 120 23.46 -3.79 -1.22
CA GLU A 120 24.32 -4.32 -2.30
C GLU A 120 23.49 -4.99 -3.41
N ASN A 121 22.51 -5.81 -3.03
CA ASN A 121 21.60 -6.45 -3.98
C ASN A 121 20.79 -5.43 -4.78
N THR A 122 20.37 -4.33 -4.14
CA THR A 122 19.61 -3.26 -4.80
C THR A 122 20.48 -2.49 -5.79
N ILE A 123 21.71 -2.14 -5.39
CA ILE A 123 22.70 -1.51 -6.29
C ILE A 123 22.93 -2.38 -7.52
N ALA A 124 23.18 -3.68 -7.32
CA ALA A 124 23.41 -4.62 -8.41
C ALA A 124 22.19 -4.80 -9.33
N LYS A 125 20.97 -4.89 -8.77
CA LYS A 125 19.73 -5.10 -9.53
C LYS A 125 19.42 -3.94 -10.47
N TYR A 126 19.64 -2.70 -10.03
CA TYR A 126 19.30 -1.50 -10.80
C TYR A 126 20.52 -0.86 -11.49
N GLY A 127 21.73 -1.41 -11.31
CA GLY A 127 22.95 -0.89 -11.93
C GLY A 127 23.30 0.52 -11.45
N ILE A 128 23.07 0.81 -10.16
CA ILE A 128 23.32 2.14 -9.57
C ILE A 128 24.83 2.42 -9.60
N GLN A 129 25.25 3.54 -10.19
CA GLN A 129 26.66 3.91 -10.23
C GLN A 129 27.10 4.54 -8.91
N LEU A 130 28.39 4.43 -8.58
CA LEU A 130 28.95 5.05 -7.38
C LEU A 130 28.72 6.56 -7.35
N ASP A 131 28.73 7.19 -8.52
CA ASP A 131 28.50 8.63 -8.68
C ASP A 131 27.05 9.06 -8.34
N ASP A 132 26.11 8.12 -8.33
CA ASP A 132 24.71 8.33 -7.93
C ASP A 132 24.47 8.07 -6.43
N ILE A 133 25.51 7.66 -5.69
CA ILE A 133 25.46 7.40 -4.25
C ILE A 133 25.92 8.64 -3.50
N TYR A 134 24.95 9.43 -3.04
CA TYR A 134 25.19 10.62 -2.23
C TYR A 134 25.30 10.27 -0.75
N ASN A 135 26.16 11.01 -0.02
CA ASN A 135 26.20 10.88 1.43
C ASN A 135 24.96 11.53 2.07
N PHE A 136 24.62 11.06 3.27
CA PHE A 136 23.40 11.47 3.98
C PHE A 136 23.36 12.96 4.34
N ASP A 137 24.51 13.58 4.57
CA ASP A 137 24.65 15.01 4.85
C ASP A 137 24.43 15.89 3.61
N GLU A 138 24.65 15.36 2.41
CA GLU A 138 24.43 16.06 1.13
C GLU A 138 22.95 16.12 0.73
N THR A 139 22.10 15.26 1.31
CA THR A 139 20.66 15.18 0.99
C THR A 139 19.77 16.03 1.91
N GLY A 140 20.35 16.74 2.88
CA GLY A 140 19.62 17.70 3.73
C GLY A 140 18.67 17.07 4.76
N PHE A 141 18.77 15.76 5.03
CA PHE A 141 17.97 15.11 6.06
C PHE A 141 18.56 15.37 7.46
N MET A 142 17.72 15.83 8.39
CA MET A 142 18.13 16.12 9.76
C MET A 142 18.31 14.82 10.57
N MET A 143 19.56 14.53 10.94
CA MET A 143 19.92 13.39 11.79
C MET A 143 19.33 13.52 13.20
N GLY A 144 18.76 12.44 13.74
CA GLY A 144 18.31 12.35 15.14
C GLY A 144 16.83 12.68 15.40
N VAL A 145 16.06 13.11 14.39
CA VAL A 145 14.61 13.37 14.51
C VAL A 145 13.82 12.22 13.88
N ILE A 146 13.85 11.04 14.50
CA ILE A 146 12.98 9.93 14.09
C ILE A 146 11.61 10.16 14.72
N ALA A 147 10.68 10.78 14.00
CA ALA A 147 9.29 10.90 14.43
C ALA A 147 8.58 9.55 14.30
N SER A 148 7.67 9.23 15.22
CA SER A 148 6.80 8.06 15.07
C SER A 148 5.91 8.21 13.84
N GLY A 149 5.62 7.11 13.15
CA GLY A 149 4.79 7.14 11.95
C GLY A 149 4.16 5.78 11.62
N MET A 150 3.32 5.80 10.58
CA MET A 150 2.64 4.61 10.07
C MET A 150 3.03 4.39 8.61
N VAL A 151 3.47 3.18 8.30
CA VAL A 151 3.82 2.72 6.95
C VAL A 151 2.90 1.58 6.55
N VAL A 152 2.78 1.35 5.25
CA VAL A 152 2.04 0.24 4.65
C VAL A 152 3.07 -0.76 4.15
N THR A 153 2.95 -2.01 4.60
CA THR A 153 3.81 -3.14 4.27
C THR A 153 2.95 -4.27 3.75
#